data_AF-A0AAD8A6Q1-F1
#
_entry.id   AF-A0AAD8A6Q1-F1
#
_cell.length_a   1.000
_cell.length_b   1.000
_cell.length_c   1.000
_cell.angle_alpha   90.00
_cell.angle_beta   90.00
_cell.angle_gamma   90.00
#
_symmetry.space_group_name_H-M   'P 1'
#
loop_
_entity.id
_entity.type
_entity.pdbx_description
1 polymer ?
#
loop_
_entity_poly.entity_id
_entity_poly.type
_entity_poly.pdbx_seq_one_letter_code
_entity_poly.pdbx_strand_id
1 'polypeptide(L)'
;MRQDKASSHTSGSTLAFVERMEQETGIHAIPFSNIPVKSSDASLMDLCAFGIFKSALGNRHPRTIDGLWKACKEEWELLDMAVLRKSLLQWKLRCRAIARVKGHQIEHDRCWRHGFSYGKT
;
A
#
# COMPACT_ATOMS: atom_id res chain seq x y z
N MET A 1 -7.66 -6.12 -6.98
CA MET A 1 -6.46 -5.28 -7.20
C MET A 1 -6.76 -3.82 -6.85
N ARG A 2 -5.87 -3.10 -6.16
CA ARG A 2 -5.99 -1.65 -5.92
C ARG A 2 -4.85 -0.94 -6.64
N GLN A 3 -5.17 0.12 -7.40
CA GLN A 3 -4.20 0.97 -8.09
C GLN A 3 -4.62 2.44 -7.92
N ASP A 4 -3.68 3.37 -7.89
CA ASP A 4 -4.00 4.80 -7.80
C ASP A 4 -4.44 5.40 -9.15
N LYS A 5 -4.90 6.65 -9.12
CA LYS A 5 -5.45 7.36 -10.29
C LYS A 5 -4.38 8.13 -11.08
N ALA A 6 -3.16 7.62 -11.18
CA ALA A 6 -2.17 8.22 -12.07
C ALA A 6 -2.68 8.16 -13.52
N SER A 7 -2.33 9.16 -14.35
CA SER A 7 -2.85 9.27 -15.73
C SER A 7 -2.51 8.04 -16.59
N SER A 8 -1.34 7.44 -16.38
CA SER A 8 -0.95 6.18 -17.01
C SER A 8 -1.87 5.02 -16.61
N HIS A 9 -2.33 4.98 -15.36
CA HIS A 9 -3.15 3.90 -14.81
C HIS A 9 -4.62 3.97 -15.25
N THR A 10 -5.09 5.15 -15.67
CA THR A 10 -6.45 5.36 -16.20
C THR A 10 -6.50 5.33 -17.71
N SER A 11 -5.39 5.02 -18.39
CA SER A 11 -5.34 4.92 -19.86
C SER A 11 -6.17 3.74 -20.37
N GLY A 12 -6.72 3.87 -21.59
CA GLY A 12 -7.55 2.81 -22.19
C GLY A 12 -6.80 1.48 -22.34
N SER A 13 -5.50 1.51 -22.65
CA SER A 13 -4.67 0.30 -22.73
C SER A 13 -4.48 -0.38 -21.38
N THR A 14 -4.32 0.39 -20.30
CA THR A 14 -4.18 -0.16 -18.94
C THR A 14 -5.50 -0.71 -18.44
N LEU A 15 -6.63 -0.03 -18.71
CA LEU A 15 -7.97 -0.53 -18.38
C LEU A 15 -8.26 -1.86 -19.09
N ALA A 16 -8.00 -1.94 -20.40
CA ALA A 16 -8.15 -3.18 -21.16
C ALA A 16 -7.26 -4.31 -20.62
N PHE A 17 -6.03 -3.99 -20.19
CA PHE A 17 -5.16 -4.95 -19.54
C PHE A 17 -5.73 -5.45 -18.20
N VAL A 18 -6.22 -4.55 -17.35
CA VAL A 18 -6.83 -4.89 -16.05
C VAL A 18 -8.07 -5.77 -16.26
N GLU A 19 -8.95 -5.43 -17.20
CA GLU A 19 -10.15 -6.23 -17.51
C GLU A 19 -9.80 -7.66 -17.92
N ARG A 20 -8.77 -7.84 -18.77
CA ARG A 20 -8.28 -9.19 -19.12
C ARG A 20 -7.75 -9.93 -17.89
N MET A 21 -6.96 -9.27 -17.06
CA MET A 21 -6.42 -9.88 -15.83
C MET A 21 -7.54 -10.27 -14.86
N GLU A 22 -8.62 -9.51 -14.76
CA GLU A 22 -9.79 -9.88 -13.96
C GLU A 22 -10.43 -11.17 -14.48
N GLN A 23 -10.58 -11.30 -15.81
CA GLN A 23 -11.14 -12.51 -16.44
C GLN A 23 -10.22 -13.73 -16.25
N GLU A 24 -8.91 -13.55 -16.39
CA GLU A 24 -7.93 -14.65 -16.29
C GLU A 24 -7.72 -15.13 -14.84
N THR A 25 -7.71 -14.21 -13.87
CA THR A 25 -7.35 -14.52 -12.48
C THR A 25 -8.55 -14.58 -11.53
N GLY A 26 -9.70 -14.04 -11.92
CA GLY A 26 -10.85 -13.83 -11.04
C GLY A 26 -10.64 -12.75 -9.97
N ILE A 27 -9.52 -12.02 -10.00
CA ILE A 27 -9.21 -10.98 -9.00
C ILE A 27 -9.72 -9.63 -9.48
N HIS A 28 -10.89 -9.23 -9.00
CA HIS A 28 -11.49 -7.94 -9.36
C HIS A 28 -10.68 -6.73 -8.87
N ALA A 29 -10.53 -5.72 -9.74
CA ALA A 29 -10.00 -4.42 -9.39
C ALA A 29 -11.05 -3.58 -8.66
N ILE A 30 -10.57 -2.71 -7.77
CA ILE A 30 -11.45 -1.72 -7.13
C ILE A 30 -11.73 -0.64 -8.18
N PRO A 31 -13.01 -0.31 -8.47
CA PRO A 31 -13.35 0.73 -9.42
C PRO A 31 -12.70 2.05 -9.03
N PHE A 32 -12.18 2.81 -10.00
CA PHE A 32 -11.55 4.10 -9.72
C PHE A 32 -12.50 5.06 -8.99
N SER A 33 -13.82 5.00 -9.22
CA SER A 33 -14.80 5.79 -8.45
C SER A 33 -14.68 5.61 -6.92
N ASN A 34 -14.23 4.43 -6.47
CA ASN A 34 -14.09 4.08 -5.05
C ASN A 34 -12.68 4.36 -4.49
N ILE A 35 -11.77 4.89 -5.31
CA ILE A 35 -10.39 5.20 -4.91
C ILE A 35 -10.26 6.72 -4.69
N PRO A 36 -10.07 7.18 -3.44
CA PRO A 36 -9.91 8.59 -3.15
C PRO A 36 -8.62 9.15 -3.79
N VAL A 37 -8.69 10.38 -4.27
CA VAL A 37 -7.54 11.10 -4.84
C VAL A 37 -6.65 11.60 -3.70
N LYS A 38 -5.32 11.62 -3.89
CA LYS A 38 -4.32 12.08 -2.88
C LYS A 38 -4.35 11.34 -1.54
N SER A 39 -4.76 10.07 -1.51
CA SER A 39 -4.83 9.27 -0.29
C SER A 39 -3.79 8.15 -0.30
N SER A 40 -2.53 8.54 -0.07
CA SER A 40 -1.43 7.59 0.14
C SER A 40 -1.62 6.80 1.44
N ASP A 41 -2.28 7.39 2.44
CA ASP A 41 -2.62 6.77 3.72
C ASP A 41 -3.63 5.60 3.61
N ALA A 42 -4.41 5.56 2.52
CA ALA A 42 -5.28 4.45 2.15
C ALA A 42 -4.63 3.49 1.13
N SER A 43 -3.42 3.76 0.65
CA SER A 43 -2.70 2.87 -0.26
C SER A 43 -1.92 1.82 0.53
N LEU A 44 -2.26 0.54 0.30
CA LEU A 44 -1.59 -0.57 0.98
C LEU A 44 -0.09 -0.61 0.64
N MET A 45 0.26 -0.36 -0.62
CA MET A 45 1.65 -0.38 -1.09
C MET A 45 2.46 0.73 -0.41
N ASP A 46 1.94 1.94 -0.35
CA ASP A 46 2.64 3.09 0.24
C ASP A 46 2.78 2.97 1.75
N LEU A 47 1.74 2.45 2.40
CA LEU A 47 1.74 2.26 3.84
C LEU A 47 2.66 1.12 4.29
N CYS A 48 2.50 -0.04 3.67
CA CYS A 48 3.09 -1.28 4.17
C CYS A 48 4.39 -1.58 3.45
N ALA A 49 4.28 -2.01 2.19
CA ALA A 49 5.38 -2.57 1.45
C ALA A 49 6.50 -1.54 1.28
N PHE A 50 6.19 -0.34 0.79
CA PHE A 50 7.19 0.70 0.59
C PHE A 50 7.72 1.29 1.89
N GLY A 51 6.91 1.39 2.94
CA GLY A 51 7.39 1.85 4.26
C GLY A 51 8.47 0.93 4.82
N ILE A 52 8.18 -0.38 4.85
CA ILE A 52 9.12 -1.41 5.32
C ILE A 52 10.35 -1.46 4.41
N PHE A 53 10.12 -1.49 3.10
CA PHE A 53 11.17 -1.63 2.11
C PHE A 53 12.14 -0.43 2.10
N LYS A 54 11.62 0.80 2.23
CA LYS A 54 12.47 1.99 2.36
C LYS A 54 13.32 1.96 3.63
N SER A 55 12.76 1.50 4.75
CA SER A 55 13.52 1.37 5.99
C SER A 55 14.64 0.33 5.87
N ALA A 56 14.39 -0.78 5.20
CA ALA A 56 15.37 -1.83 4.96
C ALA A 56 16.50 -1.35 4.03
N LEU A 57 16.12 -0.68 2.93
CA LEU A 57 17.07 -0.08 1.99
C LEU A 57 17.86 1.08 2.57
N GLY A 58 17.34 1.83 3.55
CA GLY A 58 18.05 2.95 4.18
C GLY A 58 19.37 2.55 4.84
N ASN A 59 19.54 1.26 5.18
CA ASN A 59 20.80 0.72 5.71
C ASN A 59 21.77 0.26 4.60
N ARG A 60 21.29 0.12 3.36
CA ARG A 60 22.09 -0.29 2.20
C ARG A 60 22.60 0.95 1.47
N HIS A 61 23.88 0.93 1.08
CA HIS A 61 24.54 2.04 0.38
C HIS A 61 25.08 1.62 -1.00
N PRO A 62 24.23 1.19 -1.93
CA PRO A 62 24.67 0.78 -3.26
C PRO A 62 25.24 1.97 -4.04
N ARG A 63 26.34 1.75 -4.77
CA ARG A 63 27.01 2.78 -5.59
C ARG A 63 26.74 2.66 -7.09
N THR A 64 26.04 1.60 -7.51
CA THR A 64 25.71 1.31 -8.91
C THR A 64 24.24 0.92 -9.03
N ILE A 65 23.69 1.04 -10.23
CA ILE A 65 22.31 0.63 -10.54
C ILE A 65 22.15 -0.88 -10.28
N ASP A 66 23.11 -1.70 -10.70
CA ASP A 66 23.09 -3.14 -10.45
C ASP A 66 23.17 -3.48 -8.96
N GLY A 67 23.98 -2.72 -8.20
CA GLY A 67 24.06 -2.85 -6.75
C GLY A 67 22.75 -2.48 -6.06
N LEU A 68 22.06 -1.45 -6.55
CA LEU A 68 20.74 -1.06 -6.05
C LEU A 68 19.70 -2.14 -6.37
N TRP A 69 19.69 -2.65 -7.60
CA TRP A 69 18.79 -3.73 -8.00
C TRP A 69 18.99 -4.99 -7.15
N LYS A 70 20.25 -5.36 -6.88
CA LYS A 70 20.59 -6.47 -6.00
C LYS A 70 20.09 -6.23 -4.56
N ALA A 71 20.36 -5.06 -3.98
CA ALA A 71 19.89 -4.72 -2.65
C ALA A 71 18.34 -4.76 -2.56
N CYS A 72 17.65 -4.25 -3.58
CA CYS A 72 16.20 -4.32 -3.67
C CYS A 72 15.68 -5.77 -3.65
N LYS A 73 16.31 -6.68 -4.40
CA LYS A 73 15.90 -8.10 -4.40
C LYS A 73 16.13 -8.76 -3.05
N GLU A 74 17.31 -8.59 -2.48
CA GLU A 74 17.66 -9.18 -1.17
C GLU A 74 16.68 -8.73 -0.08
N GLU A 75 16.41 -7.42 0.02
CA GLU A 75 15.47 -6.92 1.04
C GLU A 75 14.03 -7.33 0.76
N TRP A 76 13.65 -7.52 -0.50
CA TRP A 76 12.32 -8.00 -0.86
C TRP A 76 12.12 -9.47 -0.48
N GLU A 77 13.14 -10.31 -0.68
CA GLU A 77 13.11 -11.73 -0.31
C GLU A 77 13.10 -11.93 1.22
N LEU A 78 13.66 -10.99 1.98
CA LEU A 78 13.63 -10.99 3.44
C LEU A 78 12.29 -10.51 4.03
N LEU A 79 11.36 -10.06 3.19
CA LEU A 79 10.13 -9.44 3.67
C LEU A 79 9.17 -10.51 4.23
N ASP A 80 8.93 -10.43 5.53
CA ASP A 80 8.07 -11.38 6.23
C ASP A 80 6.60 -11.27 5.78
N MET A 81 6.08 -12.35 5.21
CA MET A 81 4.69 -12.49 4.79
C MET A 81 3.69 -12.25 5.94
N ALA A 82 4.06 -12.53 7.20
CA ALA A 82 3.23 -12.24 8.36
C ALA A 82 3.04 -10.72 8.55
N VAL A 83 4.08 -9.92 8.28
CA VAL A 83 4.02 -8.45 8.34
C VAL A 83 3.11 -7.89 7.25
N LEU A 84 3.18 -8.43 6.02
CA LEU A 84 2.25 -8.06 4.94
C LEU A 84 0.80 -8.38 5.31
N ARG A 85 0.54 -9.59 5.82
CA ARG A 85 -0.80 -10.02 6.26
C ARG A 85 -1.35 -9.13 7.36
N LYS A 86 -0.53 -8.81 8.36
CA LYS A 86 -0.92 -7.88 9.44
C LYS A 86 -1.29 -6.51 8.88
N SER A 87 -0.52 -6.01 7.92
CA SER A 87 -0.76 -4.70 7.32
C SER A 87 -2.02 -4.66 6.45
N LEU A 88 -2.32 -5.75 5.72
CA LEU A 88 -3.59 -5.95 5.03
C LEU A 88 -4.78 -5.88 5.99
N LEU A 89 -4.67 -6.48 7.18
CA LEU A 89 -5.73 -6.40 8.20
C LEU A 89 -5.86 -4.97 8.76
N GLN A 90 -4.74 -4.26 8.94
CA GLN A 90 -4.73 -2.87 9.39
C GLN A 90 -5.32 -1.90 8.35
N TRP A 91 -5.24 -2.21 7.06
CA TRP A 91 -5.82 -1.39 6.00
C TRP A 91 -7.32 -1.16 6.20
N LYS A 92 -8.07 -2.21 6.56
CA LYS A 92 -9.52 -2.09 6.83
C LYS A 92 -9.80 -1.16 8.02
N LEU A 93 -8.96 -1.19 9.05
CA LEU A 93 -9.04 -0.30 10.20
C LEU A 93 -8.75 1.15 9.81
N ARG A 94 -7.74 1.37 8.97
CA ARG A 94 -7.39 2.69 8.41
C ARG A 94 -8.52 3.29 7.59
N CYS A 95 -9.12 2.53 6.68
CA CYS A 95 -10.27 3.00 5.91
C CYS A 95 -11.41 3.47 6.81
N ARG A 96 -11.69 2.74 7.91
CA ARG A 96 -12.67 3.17 8.91
C ARG A 96 -12.24 4.44 9.65
N ALA A 97 -10.96 4.56 10.01
CA ALA A 97 -10.43 5.76 10.66
C ALA A 97 -10.55 6.99 9.74
N ILE A 98 -10.14 6.88 8.48
CA ILE A 98 -10.28 7.92 7.45
C ILE A 98 -11.75 8.34 7.30
N ALA A 99 -12.67 7.38 7.24
CA ALA A 99 -14.10 7.67 7.18
C ALA A 99 -14.59 8.43 8.42
N ARG A 100 -14.13 8.07 9.63
CA ARG A 100 -14.47 8.75 10.89
C ARG A 100 -13.99 10.19 10.93
N VAL A 101 -12.79 10.46 10.41
CA VAL A 101 -12.24 11.83 10.30
C VAL A 101 -12.68 12.54 9.02
N LYS A 102 -13.73 12.05 8.34
CA LYS A 102 -14.32 12.66 7.13
C LYS A 102 -13.30 12.91 6.00
N GLY A 103 -12.37 11.98 5.81
CA GLY A 103 -11.37 12.04 4.73
C GLY A 103 -10.12 12.86 5.05
N HIS A 104 -9.98 13.38 6.27
CA HIS A 104 -8.73 14.02 6.70
C HIS A 104 -7.61 12.99 6.92
N GLN A 105 -6.37 13.44 6.80
CA GLN A 105 -5.20 12.59 7.01
C GLN A 105 -5.10 12.12 8.47
N ILE A 106 -5.01 10.80 8.66
CA ILE A 106 -5.03 10.18 10.00
C ILE A 106 -3.67 10.18 10.71
N GLU A 107 -2.56 10.43 10.00
CA GLU A 107 -1.21 10.22 10.55
C GLU A 107 -0.72 11.37 11.45
N HIS A 108 -1.34 12.54 11.33
CA HIS A 108 -1.09 13.66 12.25
C HIS A 108 -1.80 13.46 13.60
N ASP A 109 -2.80 12.58 13.66
CA ASP A 109 -3.54 12.29 14.88
C ASP A 109 -2.70 11.43 15.85
N ARG A 110 -2.50 11.96 17.06
CA ARG A 110 -1.71 11.30 18.12
C ARG A 110 -2.35 9.99 18.57
N CYS A 111 -3.68 9.88 18.48
CA CYS A 111 -4.46 8.68 18.83
C CYS A 111 -4.21 7.51 17.86
N TRP A 112 -3.88 7.80 16.59
CA TRP A 112 -3.52 6.77 15.62
C TRP A 112 -2.09 6.25 15.83
N ARG A 113 -1.15 7.12 16.21
CA ARG A 113 0.27 6.78 16.41
C ARG A 113 0.54 5.86 17.61
N HIS A 114 -0.29 5.90 18.65
CA HIS A 114 -0.07 5.13 19.89
C HIS A 114 -0.81 3.78 19.91
N GLY A 115 -1.36 3.37 18.76
CA GLY A 115 -2.09 2.11 18.63
C GLY A 115 -3.51 2.25 19.13
N PHE A 116 -4.45 1.70 18.34
CA PHE A 116 -5.70 1.20 18.90
C PHE A 116 -5.33 0.23 20.02
N SER A 117 -5.33 0.72 21.26
CA SER A 117 -5.33 -0.14 22.44
C SER A 117 -6.53 -1.06 22.25
N TYR A 118 -6.24 -2.36 22.10
CA TYR A 118 -7.27 -3.38 22.12
C TYR A 118 -8.16 -3.12 23.35
N GLY A 119 -9.47 -3.02 23.11
CA GLY A 119 -10.43 -3.06 24.19
C GLY A 119 -10.18 -4.32 25.01
N LYS A 120 -9.77 -4.14 26.26
CA LYS A 120 -10.01 -5.12 27.30
C LYS A 120 -11.51 -5.06 27.65
N THR A 121 -11.98 -6.24 28.07
CA THR A 121 -13.32 -6.65 28.54
C THR A 121 -14.39 -6.75 27.48
#